data_AF-A0A933GC10-F1
#
_entry.id   AF-A0A933GC10-F1
#
_cell.length_a   1.000
_cell.length_b   1.000
_cell.length_c   1.000
_cell.angle_alpha   90.00
_cell.angle_beta   90.00
_cell.angle_gamma   90.00
#
_symmetry.space_group_name_H-M   'P 1'
#
loop_
_entity.id
_entity.type
_entity.pdbx_description
1 polymer ?
#
loop_
_entity_poly.entity_id
_entity_poly.type
_entity_poly.pdbx_seq_one_letter_code
_entity_poly.pdbx_strand_id
1 'polypeptide(L)'
;MATTQKPRREKPEASPKPSLKSVVGETTYGVWLDMLKVLVPGGRTHRLAPIVGGMLRYAAEQSARNARRRLATGALADALIGLDEGDDAAAILVTIAVQQLFRDAGVRVTRHARNGEPYSIVDASIHEFQRWGAMPWE
;
A
#
# COMPACT_ATOMS: atom_id res chain seq x y z
N MET A 1 -28.29 36.97 -32.68
CA MET A 1 -27.81 35.60 -32.38
C MET A 1 -26.77 35.71 -31.28
N ALA A 2 -27.14 35.38 -30.03
CA ALA A 2 -26.23 35.45 -28.88
C ALA A 2 -25.85 34.03 -28.46
N THR A 3 -24.57 33.70 -28.59
CA THR A 3 -24.02 32.39 -28.20
C THR A 3 -23.61 32.48 -26.74
N THR A 4 -24.48 32.05 -25.82
CA THR A 4 -24.12 31.91 -24.40
C THR A 4 -23.28 30.65 -24.21
N GLN A 5 -21.99 30.84 -23.95
CA GLN A 5 -21.04 29.78 -23.60
C GLN A 5 -21.48 29.07 -22.31
N LYS A 6 -21.56 27.74 -22.38
CA LYS A 6 -21.77 26.85 -21.23
C LYS A 6 -20.54 26.89 -20.31
N PRO A 7 -20.69 26.97 -18.97
CA PRO A 7 -19.56 26.95 -18.06
C PRO A 7 -18.87 25.59 -18.12
N ARG A 8 -17.55 25.62 -18.33
CA ARG A 8 -16.66 24.45 -18.34
C ARG A 8 -16.59 23.93 -16.91
N ARG A 9 -17.15 22.75 -16.65
CA ARG A 9 -16.96 22.05 -15.36
C ARG A 9 -15.47 21.78 -15.19
N GLU A 10 -14.82 22.49 -14.28
CA GLU A 10 -13.50 22.14 -13.81
C GLU A 10 -13.58 20.76 -13.17
N LYS A 11 -12.81 19.83 -13.72
CA LYS A 11 -12.68 18.47 -13.19
C LYS A 11 -11.93 18.60 -11.87
N PRO A 12 -12.47 18.14 -10.73
CA PRO A 12 -11.72 18.21 -9.47
C PRO A 12 -10.38 17.50 -9.67
N GLU A 13 -9.28 18.19 -9.34
CA GLU A 13 -7.95 17.60 -9.31
C GLU A 13 -8.03 16.34 -8.46
N ALA A 14 -7.86 15.18 -9.10
CA ALA A 14 -7.85 13.91 -8.40
C ALA A 14 -6.70 13.97 -7.39
N SER A 15 -7.04 13.95 -6.09
CA SER A 15 -6.04 13.86 -5.04
C SER A 15 -5.04 12.77 -5.40
N PRO A 16 -3.72 13.04 -5.33
CA PRO A 16 -2.72 12.08 -5.76
C PRO A 16 -2.95 10.77 -5.00
N LYS A 17 -3.07 9.67 -5.73
CA LYS A 17 -3.31 8.35 -5.13
C LYS A 17 -2.22 8.08 -4.08
N PRO A 18 -2.57 7.54 -2.91
CA PRO A 18 -1.58 7.22 -1.88
C PRO A 18 -0.53 6.27 -2.46
N SER A 19 0.73 6.63 -2.34
CA SER A 19 1.87 5.84 -2.85
C SER A 19 2.90 5.68 -1.74
N LEU A 20 3.34 4.44 -1.52
CA LEU A 20 4.39 4.15 -0.54
C LEU A 20 5.71 4.86 -0.88
N LYS A 21 5.91 5.27 -2.13
CA LYS A 21 7.05 6.08 -2.57
C LYS A 21 7.21 7.38 -1.78
N SER A 22 6.12 8.04 -1.38
CA SER A 22 6.20 9.27 -0.59
C SER A 22 6.65 9.03 0.86
N VAL A 23 6.57 7.79 1.33
CA VAL A 23 6.98 7.39 2.69
C VAL A 23 8.42 6.89 2.70
N VAL A 24 8.77 6.00 1.77
CA VAL A 24 10.07 5.29 1.79
C VAL A 24 11.13 5.88 0.85
N GLY A 25 10.74 6.87 0.03
CA GLY A 25 11.59 7.50 -0.97
C GLY A 25 11.76 6.69 -2.26
N GLU A 26 12.27 7.34 -3.30
CA GLU A 26 12.44 6.78 -4.65
C GLU A 26 13.26 5.49 -4.66
N THR A 27 14.44 5.51 -4.03
CA THR A 27 15.40 4.39 -4.09
C THR A 27 14.81 3.11 -3.50
N THR A 28 14.25 3.21 -2.29
CA THR A 28 13.61 2.06 -1.62
C THR A 28 12.42 1.55 -2.43
N TYR A 29 11.59 2.46 -2.93
CA TYR A 29 10.44 2.11 -3.74
C TYR A 29 10.86 1.38 -5.02
N GLY A 30 11.92 1.82 -5.69
CA GLY A 30 12.48 1.15 -6.87
C GLY A 30 12.91 -0.30 -6.61
N VAL A 31 13.60 -0.54 -5.49
CA VAL A 31 13.98 -1.91 -5.06
C VAL A 31 12.75 -2.77 -4.82
N TRP A 32 11.72 -2.22 -4.17
CA TRP A 32 10.47 -2.93 -3.91
C TRP A 32 9.76 -3.33 -5.21
N LEU A 33 9.72 -2.44 -6.21
CA LEU A 33 9.15 -2.76 -7.52
C LEU A 33 9.91 -3.89 -8.22
N ASP A 34 11.25 -3.87 -8.16
CA ASP A 34 12.08 -4.92 -8.75
C ASP A 34 11.86 -6.28 -8.07
N MET A 35 11.88 -6.30 -6.74
CA MET A 35 11.58 -7.51 -5.95
C MET A 35 10.22 -8.10 -6.31
N LEU A 36 9.17 -7.27 -6.40
CA LEU A 36 7.83 -7.77 -6.73
C LEU A 36 7.73 -8.30 -8.16
N LYS A 37 8.39 -7.66 -9.13
CA LYS A 37 8.46 -8.15 -10.52
C LYS A 37 9.04 -9.55 -10.62
N VAL A 38 10.07 -9.84 -9.82
CA VAL A 38 10.74 -11.15 -9.81
C VAL A 38 9.95 -12.18 -9.00
N LEU A 39 9.49 -11.82 -7.80
CA LEU A 39 8.93 -12.78 -6.84
C LEU A 39 7.46 -13.12 -7.12
N VAL A 40 6.66 -12.16 -7.60
CA VAL A 40 5.20 -12.34 -7.69
C VAL A 40 4.79 -13.37 -8.77
N PRO A 41 5.32 -13.39 -10.00
CA PRO A 41 4.84 -14.31 -11.04
C PRO A 41 4.80 -15.79 -10.61
N GLY A 42 5.85 -16.28 -9.94
CA GLY A 42 5.94 -17.65 -9.44
C GLY A 42 5.62 -17.83 -7.95
N GLY A 43 5.47 -16.74 -7.20
CA GLY A 43 5.31 -16.78 -5.75
C GLY A 43 3.92 -17.23 -5.30
N ARG A 44 3.89 -18.04 -4.24
CA ARG A 44 2.64 -18.39 -3.52
C ARG A 44 2.28 -17.26 -2.56
N THR A 45 1.00 -16.90 -2.47
CA THR A 45 0.56 -15.76 -1.64
C THR A 45 0.99 -15.85 -0.18
N HIS A 46 0.92 -17.02 0.45
CA HIS A 46 1.38 -17.18 1.85
C HIS A 46 2.88 -16.93 2.05
N ARG A 47 3.70 -16.94 0.98
CA ARG A 47 5.12 -16.58 1.03
C ARG A 47 5.34 -15.11 0.70
N LEU A 48 4.49 -14.55 -0.17
CA LEU A 48 4.58 -13.16 -0.59
C LEU A 48 3.98 -12.21 0.45
N ALA A 49 2.91 -12.60 1.13
CA ALA A 49 2.21 -11.76 2.08
C ALA A 49 3.11 -11.33 3.27
N PRO A 50 3.91 -12.22 3.90
CA PRO A 50 4.84 -11.80 4.95
C PRO A 50 5.93 -10.84 4.44
N ILE A 51 6.38 -10.99 3.19
CA ILE A 51 7.36 -10.08 2.58
C ILE A 51 6.78 -8.67 2.46
N VAL A 52 5.57 -8.55 1.90
CA VAL A 52 4.89 -7.26 1.76
C VAL A 52 4.49 -6.70 3.12
N GLY A 53 4.06 -7.55 4.07
CA GLY A 53 3.84 -7.16 5.46
C GLY A 53 5.10 -6.56 6.09
N GLY A 54 6.27 -7.14 5.85
CA GLY A 54 7.56 -6.60 6.29
C GLY A 54 7.92 -5.27 5.61
N MET A 55 7.58 -5.09 4.34
CA MET A 55 7.72 -3.81 3.64
C MET A 55 6.83 -2.73 4.28
N LEU A 56 5.59 -3.07 4.64
CA LEU A 56 4.68 -2.18 5.37
C LEU A 56 5.21 -1.85 6.77
N ARG A 57 5.77 -2.83 7.49
CA ARG A 57 6.43 -2.59 8.79
C ARG A 57 7.59 -1.62 8.68
N TYR A 58 8.43 -1.78 7.65
CA TYR A 58 9.49 -0.83 7.36
C TYR A 58 8.93 0.58 7.09
N ALA A 59 7.86 0.70 6.30
CA ALA A 59 7.24 1.99 6.02
C ALA A 59 6.64 2.64 7.28
N ALA A 60 5.97 1.87 8.14
CA ALA A 60 5.42 2.34 9.40
C ALA A 60 6.52 2.87 10.35
N GLU A 61 7.63 2.14 10.48
CA GLU A 61 8.77 2.58 11.28
C GLU A 61 9.40 3.88 10.72
N GLN A 62 9.50 4.03 9.40
CA GLN A 62 9.97 5.28 8.79
C GLN A 62 9.02 6.45 9.03
N SER A 63 7.70 6.21 8.96
CA SER A 63 6.68 7.20 9.31
C SER A 63 6.82 7.64 10.78
N ALA A 64 6.94 6.69 11.70
CA ALA A 64 7.11 6.97 13.13
C ALA A 64 8.43 7.73 13.42
N ARG A 65 9.51 7.45 12.70
CA ARG A 65 10.77 8.20 12.81
C ARG A 65 10.63 9.64 12.34
N ASN A 66 9.93 9.85 11.23
CA ASN A 66 9.69 11.19 10.69
C ASN A 66 8.79 12.02 11.61
N ALA A 67 7.73 11.41 12.16
CA ALA A 67 6.87 12.04 13.17
C ALA A 67 7.65 12.42 14.43
N ARG A 68 8.50 11.52 14.96
CA ARG A 68 9.40 11.81 16.10
C ARG A 68 10.37 12.98 15.83
N ARG A 69 10.79 13.15 14.58
CA ARG A 69 11.63 14.27 14.12
C ARG A 69 10.84 15.54 13.78
N ARG A 70 9.52 15.54 13.99
CA ARG A 70 8.59 16.65 13.65
C ARG A 70 8.67 17.05 12.17
N LEU A 71 8.98 16.10 11.29
CA LEU A 71 8.89 16.30 9.86
C LEU A 71 7.42 16.18 9.44
N ALA A 72 7.02 16.97 8.45
CA ALA A 72 5.67 16.87 7.89
C ALA A 72 5.46 15.44 7.34
N THR A 73 4.46 14.74 7.88
CA THR A 73 3.99 13.45 7.39
C THR A 73 2.74 13.66 6.53
N GLY A 74 2.54 12.78 5.55
CA GLY A 74 1.32 12.77 4.75
C GLY A 74 0.31 11.76 5.29
N ALA A 75 -0.95 11.85 4.85
CA ALA A 75 -2.03 10.98 5.30
C ALA A 75 -1.73 9.46 5.25
N LEU A 76 -0.92 9.01 4.28
CA LEU A 76 -0.51 7.59 4.22
C LEU A 76 0.45 7.19 5.36
N ALA A 77 1.35 8.09 5.75
CA ALA A 77 2.25 7.85 6.88
C ALA A 77 1.45 7.76 8.19
N ASP A 78 0.48 8.65 8.36
CA ASP A 78 -0.42 8.62 9.53
C ASP A 78 -1.28 7.35 9.54
N ALA A 79 -1.80 6.93 8.38
CA ALA A 79 -2.55 5.67 8.27
C ALA A 79 -1.69 4.44 8.54
N LEU A 80 -0.41 4.43 8.17
CA LEU A 80 0.50 3.33 8.51
C LEU A 80 0.73 3.21 10.02
N ILE A 81 0.87 4.35 10.71
CA ILE A 81 0.99 4.40 12.17
C ILE A 81 -0.33 3.94 12.81
N GLY A 82 -1.46 4.53 12.40
CA GLY A 82 -2.77 4.18 12.94
C GLY A 82 -3.09 2.70 12.77
N LEU A 83 -2.82 2.12 11.59
CA LEU A 83 -3.06 0.70 11.35
C LEU A 83 -2.17 -0.20 12.21
N ASP A 84 -0.93 0.20 12.49
CA ASP A 84 -0.03 -0.51 13.41
C ASP A 84 -0.53 -0.45 14.86
N GLU A 85 -1.17 0.66 15.23
CA GLU A 85 -1.78 0.89 16.55
C GLU A 85 -3.19 0.26 16.68
N GLY A 86 -3.70 -0.39 15.62
CA GLY A 86 -4.99 -1.08 15.61
C GLY A 86 -6.18 -0.27 15.11
N ASP A 87 -5.96 0.88 14.45
CA ASP A 87 -7.02 1.61 13.75
C ASP A 87 -7.37 0.93 12.42
N ASP A 88 -8.42 0.11 12.44
CA ASP A 88 -8.92 -0.59 11.25
C ASP A 88 -9.41 0.37 10.15
N ALA A 89 -9.81 1.61 10.47
CA ALA A 89 -10.23 2.57 9.45
C ALA A 89 -9.06 2.97 8.53
N ALA A 90 -7.84 2.96 9.07
CA ALA A 90 -6.62 3.23 8.32
C ALA A 90 -6.29 2.15 7.27
N ALA A 91 -6.85 0.94 7.42
CA ALA A 91 -6.63 -0.16 6.48
C ALA A 91 -7.03 0.17 5.04
N ILE A 92 -8.05 1.03 4.86
CA ILE A 92 -8.52 1.45 3.53
C ILE A 92 -7.39 2.14 2.75
N LEU A 93 -6.74 3.12 3.38
CA LEU A 93 -5.71 3.92 2.71
C LEU A 93 -4.45 3.09 2.42
N VAL A 94 -4.06 2.24 3.38
CA VAL A 94 -2.92 1.33 3.22
C VAL A 94 -3.21 0.30 2.12
N THR A 95 -4.41 -0.26 2.07
CA THR A 95 -4.84 -1.19 1.01
C THR A 95 -4.72 -0.55 -0.37
N ILE A 96 -5.20 0.70 -0.54
CA ILE A 96 -5.09 1.42 -1.82
C ILE A 96 -3.62 1.62 -2.21
N ALA A 97 -2.75 1.93 -1.24
CA ALA A 97 -1.32 2.13 -1.48
C ALA A 97 -0.61 0.82 -1.87
N VAL A 98 -0.95 -0.30 -1.23
CA VAL A 98 -0.41 -1.62 -1.61
C VAL A 98 -0.91 -2.02 -3.01
N GLN A 99 -2.18 -1.82 -3.33
CA GLN A 99 -2.67 -2.05 -4.69
C GLN A 99 -1.91 -1.19 -5.71
N GLN A 100 -1.58 0.06 -5.37
CA GLN A 100 -0.77 0.92 -6.22
C GLN A 100 0.64 0.36 -6.42
N LEU A 101 1.28 -0.14 -5.35
CA LEU A 101 2.59 -0.79 -5.42
C LEU A 101 2.62 -1.96 -6.41
N PHE A 102 1.63 -2.86 -6.35
CA PHE A 102 1.55 -3.98 -7.30
C PHE A 102 1.24 -3.53 -8.73
N ARG A 103 0.39 -2.50 -8.91
CA ARG A 103 0.13 -1.90 -10.22
C ARG A 103 1.40 -1.31 -10.83
N ASP A 104 2.17 -0.56 -10.06
CA ASP A 104 3.43 0.04 -10.49
C ASP A 104 4.50 -1.03 -10.80
N ALA A 105 4.47 -2.15 -10.07
CA ALA A 105 5.31 -3.31 -10.36
C ALA A 105 4.85 -4.08 -11.62
N GLY A 106 3.68 -3.78 -12.18
CA GLY A 106 3.16 -4.44 -13.39
C GLY A 106 2.73 -5.89 -13.15
N VAL A 107 2.38 -6.25 -11.91
CA VAL A 107 2.03 -7.62 -11.51
C VAL A 107 0.58 -7.72 -11.05
N ARG A 108 -0.05 -8.88 -11.31
CA ARG A 108 -1.45 -9.13 -10.93
C ARG A 108 -1.54 -9.55 -9.46
N VAL A 109 -2.48 -8.93 -8.73
CA VAL A 109 -2.73 -9.17 -7.30
C VAL A 109 -3.74 -10.27 -7.02
N THR A 110 -4.76 -10.39 -7.87
CA THR A 110 -5.87 -11.35 -7.71
C THR A 110 -5.43 -12.73 -8.17
N ARG A 111 -5.64 -13.73 -7.31
CA ARG A 111 -5.43 -15.14 -7.61
C ARG A 111 -6.69 -15.93 -7.35
N HIS A 112 -6.80 -17.09 -7.99
CA HIS A 112 -7.90 -18.02 -7.77
C HIS A 112 -7.37 -19.27 -7.09
N ALA A 113 -8.06 -19.73 -6.06
CA ALA A 113 -7.76 -20.97 -5.38
C ALA A 113 -8.25 -22.16 -6.21
N ARG A 114 -7.87 -23.39 -5.81
CA ARG A 114 -8.26 -24.62 -6.52
C ARG A 114 -9.79 -24.83 -6.57
N ASN A 115 -10.51 -24.28 -5.59
CA ASN A 115 -11.97 -24.27 -5.50
C ASN A 115 -12.62 -23.07 -6.23
N GLY A 116 -11.84 -22.23 -6.92
CA GLY A 116 -12.34 -21.06 -7.64
C GLY A 116 -12.46 -19.78 -6.81
N GLU A 117 -12.29 -19.85 -5.48
CA GLU A 117 -12.39 -18.66 -4.61
C GLU A 117 -11.28 -17.65 -4.92
N PRO A 118 -11.62 -16.37 -5.18
CA PRO A 118 -10.63 -15.33 -5.35
C PRO A 118 -9.99 -15.01 -3.99
N TYR A 119 -8.68 -14.87 -3.99
CA TYR A 119 -7.93 -14.34 -2.86
C TYR A 119 -6.90 -13.32 -3.33
N SER A 120 -6.65 -12.36 -2.46
CA SER A 120 -5.86 -11.17 -2.75
C SER A 120 -4.55 -11.24 -1.99
N ILE A 121 -3.42 -11.09 -2.70
CA ILE A 121 -2.13 -10.90 -2.03
C ILE A 121 -2.17 -9.63 -1.16
N VAL A 122 -2.91 -8.61 -1.60
CA VAL A 122 -3.03 -7.35 -0.85
C VAL A 122 -3.65 -7.62 0.51
N ASP A 123 -4.83 -8.26 0.56
CA ASP A 123 -5.56 -8.47 1.81
C ASP A 123 -4.76 -9.37 2.77
N ALA A 124 -4.12 -10.41 2.24
CA ALA A 124 -3.20 -11.24 3.00
C ALA A 124 -2.03 -10.42 3.56
N SER A 125 -1.45 -9.49 2.79
CA SER A 125 -0.34 -8.67 3.25
C SER A 125 -0.73 -7.67 4.34
N ILE A 126 -1.94 -7.10 4.25
CA ILE A 126 -2.50 -6.23 5.29
C ILE A 126 -2.69 -7.02 6.59
N HIS A 127 -3.22 -8.24 6.48
CA HIS A 127 -3.41 -9.13 7.62
C HIS A 127 -2.08 -9.52 8.29
N GLU A 128 -1.05 -9.86 7.50
CA GLU A 128 0.30 -10.12 8.02
C GLU A 128 0.91 -8.87 8.69
N PHE A 129 0.65 -7.68 8.16
CA PHE A 129 1.10 -6.42 8.77
C PHE A 129 0.41 -6.16 10.12
N GLN A 130 -0.91 -6.30 10.21
CA GLN A 130 -1.67 -6.10 11.46
C GLN A 130 -1.27 -7.11 12.55
N ARG A 131 -0.88 -8.33 12.15
CA ARG A 131 -0.47 -9.39 13.08
C ARG A 131 1.01 -9.44 13.37
N TRP A 132 1.79 -8.47 12.87
CA TRP A 132 3.24 -8.52 12.92
C TRP A 132 3.83 -8.76 14.31
N GLY A 133 3.31 -8.08 15.34
CA GLY A 133 3.73 -8.26 16.76
C GLY A 133 3.01 -9.38 17.52
N ALA A 134 2.23 -10.21 16.82
CA ALA A 134 1.53 -11.38 17.38
C ALA A 134 1.92 -12.66 16.63
N MET A 135 3.03 -12.60 15.89
CA MET A 135 3.54 -13.73 15.12
C MET A 135 4.11 -14.80 16.06
N PRO A 136 3.91 -16.09 15.77
CA PRO A 136 4.26 -17.19 16.67
C PRO A 136 5.77 -17.45 16.87
N TRP A 137 6.63 -16.59 16.31
CA TRP A 137 8.09 -16.66 16.48
C TRP A 137 8.65 -15.51 17.34
N GLU A 138 7.79 -14.60 17.81
CA GLU A 138 8.08 -13.72 18.95
C GLU A 138 7.85 -14.47 20.27
#